data_AF-A0A0L0S005-F1
#
_entry.id   AF-A0A0L0S005-F1
#
_cell.length_a   1.000
_cell.length_b   1.000
_cell.length_c   1.000
_cell.angle_alpha   90.00
_cell.angle_beta   90.00
_cell.angle_gamma   90.00
#
_symmetry.space_group_name_H-M   'P 1'
#
loop_
_entity.id
_entity.type
_entity.pdbx_description
1 polymer ?
#
loop_
_entity_poly.entity_id
_entity_poly.type
_entity_poly.pdbx_seq_one_letter_code
_entity_poly.pdbx_strand_id
1 'polypeptide(L)'
;MYLETKRQFFPRFYFLSNDDLLEILGQARDPPAVQPHMKKCFDGINKLELQLVGSDVRKHNEAIGSDVRKHNEAIGSDVRKHNEAIGMHAPDGEYVPFNMSVSLEGPVEGWLQDVEAAMRQTLATVSIGCLTAMTKSKRDKWLNNWPGQLLILSGQIAWTADYTKALTDVERGDKHALKDLKKKQISMLKKLADLVRTNLSKVSRKKLIALITTEVHSRDVIERMAKNNIDSVNAFEWLSQLRFFWDKDEEDCVIRQTNTRFKYGYEYLGNSGRLVVTPLTDRCYMTLTTALHLCRGGSPQGPAGTGKTGTVKDLGKALGKLAII
;
A
#
# COMPACT_ATOMS: atom_id res chain seq x y z
N MET A 1 30.18 -15.54 -8.82
CA MET A 1 30.64 -14.26 -8.25
C MET A 1 29.80 -13.09 -8.76
N TYR A 2 29.72 -12.85 -10.08
CA TYR A 2 28.94 -11.72 -10.65
C TYR A 2 27.47 -11.65 -10.20
N LEU A 3 26.69 -12.73 -10.35
CA LEU A 3 25.27 -12.75 -9.94
C LEU A 3 25.08 -12.51 -8.44
N GLU A 4 26.00 -13.01 -7.62
CA GLU A 4 25.93 -12.83 -6.16
C GLU A 4 26.12 -11.37 -5.77
N THR A 5 27.05 -10.66 -6.43
CA THR A 5 27.21 -9.22 -6.25
C THR A 5 25.92 -8.48 -6.61
N LYS A 6 25.26 -8.84 -7.73
CA LYS A 6 23.99 -8.20 -8.13
C LYS A 6 22.87 -8.44 -7.11
N ARG A 7 22.81 -9.65 -6.52
CA ARG A 7 21.86 -9.97 -5.45
C ARG A 7 22.12 -9.18 -4.17
N GLN A 8 23.38 -8.95 -3.81
CA GLN A 8 23.72 -8.11 -2.66
C GLN A 8 23.31 -6.65 -2.86
N PHE A 9 23.45 -6.13 -4.09
CA PHE A 9 22.98 -4.78 -4.42
C PHE A 9 21.45 -4.69 -4.37
N PHE A 10 20.72 -5.61 -5.01
CA PHE A 10 19.27 -5.64 -4.96
C PHE A 10 18.76 -6.97 -4.40
N PRO A 11 18.52 -7.05 -3.07
CA PRO A 11 18.20 -8.31 -2.38
C PRO A 11 16.97 -9.06 -2.90
N ARG A 12 16.06 -8.40 -3.63
CA ARG A 12 14.91 -9.08 -4.24
C ARG A 12 15.33 -10.11 -5.30
N PHE A 13 16.53 -9.98 -5.88
CA PHE A 13 17.10 -10.96 -6.80
C PHE A 13 17.44 -12.31 -6.15
N TYR A 14 17.46 -12.42 -4.82
CA TYR A 14 17.58 -13.72 -4.16
C TYR A 14 16.35 -14.61 -4.38
N PHE A 15 15.21 -14.04 -4.78
CA PHE A 15 13.96 -14.76 -5.02
C PHE A 15 13.71 -15.05 -6.51
N LEU A 16 14.67 -14.76 -7.37
CA LEU A 16 14.60 -15.05 -8.81
C LEU A 16 15.44 -16.28 -9.15
N SER A 17 15.00 -17.03 -10.16
CA SER A 17 15.85 -18.04 -10.79
C SER A 17 17.08 -17.37 -11.43
N ASN A 18 18.15 -18.15 -11.64
CA ASN A 18 19.33 -17.62 -12.34
C ASN A 18 18.99 -17.17 -13.76
N ASP A 19 18.09 -17.88 -14.44
CA ASP A 19 17.66 -17.55 -15.80
C ASP A 19 16.92 -16.21 -15.85
N ASP A 20 15.95 -16.01 -14.95
CA ASP A 20 15.21 -14.74 -14.82
C ASP A 20 16.16 -13.58 -14.51
N LEU A 21 17.11 -13.80 -13.61
CA LEU A 21 18.08 -12.78 -13.23
C LEU A 21 19.00 -12.43 -14.42
N LEU A 22 19.45 -13.42 -15.19
CA LEU A 22 20.27 -13.18 -16.37
C LEU A 22 19.51 -12.45 -17.48
N GLU A 23 18.22 -12.75 -17.68
CA GLU A 23 17.35 -12.02 -18.61
C GLU A 23 17.22 -10.55 -18.22
N ILE A 24 16.94 -10.26 -16.94
CA ILE A 24 16.86 -8.89 -16.42
C ILE A 24 18.17 -8.14 -16.61
N LEU A 25 19.30 -8.76 -16.23
CA LEU A 25 20.63 -8.14 -16.33
C LEU A 25 21.07 -7.94 -17.78
N GLY A 26 20.69 -8.85 -18.69
CA GLY A 26 20.96 -8.74 -20.12
C GLY A 26 20.21 -7.60 -20.80
N GLN A 27 19.04 -7.24 -20.27
CA GLN A 27 18.18 -6.17 -20.76
C GLN A 27 18.33 -4.85 -20.00
N ALA A 28 19.43 -4.65 -19.25
CA ALA A 28 19.61 -3.46 -18.41
C ALA A 28 19.51 -2.10 -19.16
N ARG A 29 19.75 -2.08 -20.47
CA ARG A 29 19.65 -0.89 -21.33
C ARG A 29 18.29 -0.73 -22.03
N ASP A 30 17.38 -1.69 -21.86
CA ASP A 30 16.03 -1.67 -22.44
C ASP A 30 14.98 -1.88 -21.34
N PRO A 31 14.63 -0.83 -20.57
CA PRO A 31 13.65 -0.94 -19.49
C PRO A 31 12.28 -1.53 -19.89
N PRO A 32 11.74 -1.27 -21.11
CA PRO A 32 10.60 -2.02 -21.65
C PRO A 32 10.74 -3.55 -21.61
N ALA A 33 11.91 -4.09 -21.91
CA ALA A 33 12.16 -5.54 -21.90
C ALA A 33 12.25 -6.14 -20.48
N VAL A 34 12.48 -5.31 -19.45
CA VAL A 34 12.49 -5.74 -18.03
C VAL A 34 11.08 -5.82 -17.44
N GLN A 35 10.09 -5.13 -18.04
CA GLN A 35 8.70 -5.08 -17.56
C GLN A 35 8.07 -6.45 -17.21
N PRO A 36 8.26 -7.53 -17.99
CA PRO A 36 7.70 -8.85 -17.67
C PRO A 36 8.17 -9.43 -16.32
N HIS A 37 9.32 -8.97 -15.81
CA HIS A 37 9.88 -9.44 -14.55
C HIS A 37 9.49 -8.59 -13.35
N MET A 38 8.82 -7.45 -13.55
CA MET A 38 8.44 -6.53 -12.46
C MET A 38 7.61 -7.23 -11.39
N LYS A 39 6.65 -8.07 -11.80
CA LYS A 39 5.81 -8.85 -10.88
C LYS A 39 6.59 -9.89 -10.07
N LYS A 40 7.76 -10.33 -10.56
CA LYS A 40 8.62 -11.26 -9.83
C LYS A 40 9.43 -10.53 -8.74
N CYS A 41 9.75 -9.26 -8.97
CA CYS A 41 10.47 -8.42 -8.01
C CYS A 41 9.52 -7.71 -7.01
N PHE A 42 8.29 -7.42 -7.41
CA PHE A 42 7.31 -6.67 -6.62
C PHE A 42 5.93 -7.35 -6.70
N ASP A 43 5.32 -7.68 -5.56
CA ASP A 43 4.00 -8.35 -5.54
C ASP A 43 2.88 -7.46 -6.12
N GLY A 44 2.94 -6.15 -5.85
CA GLY A 44 1.92 -5.20 -6.28
C GLY A 44 2.18 -4.49 -7.62
N ILE A 45 3.36 -4.62 -8.23
CA ILE A 45 3.70 -3.95 -9.50
C ILE A 45 3.68 -4.98 -10.63
N ASN A 46 2.70 -4.86 -11.52
CA ASN A 46 2.66 -5.63 -12.76
C ASN A 46 3.55 -5.03 -13.85
N LYS A 47 3.55 -3.70 -13.97
CA LYS A 47 4.41 -2.93 -14.88
C LYS A 47 4.55 -1.49 -14.39
N LEU A 48 5.59 -0.80 -14.82
CA LEU A 48 5.75 0.64 -14.66
C LEU A 48 5.10 1.37 -15.84
N GLU A 49 4.59 2.56 -15.59
CA GLU A 49 4.23 3.50 -16.65
C GLU A 49 5.51 4.21 -17.09
N LEU A 50 5.89 4.07 -18.36
CA LEU A 50 7.13 4.60 -18.90
C LEU A 50 6.86 5.85 -19.75
N GLN A 51 7.73 6.86 -19.59
CA GLN A 51 7.76 8.04 -20.43
C GLN A 51 9.13 8.18 -21.09
N LEU A 52 9.15 8.38 -22.40
CA LEU A 52 10.38 8.66 -23.14
C LEU A 52 10.69 10.15 -23.09
N VAL A 53 11.73 10.51 -22.33
CA VAL A 53 12.20 11.89 -22.19
C VAL A 53 13.26 12.17 -23.27
N GLY A 54 13.23 13.36 -23.86
CA GLY A 54 14.12 13.74 -24.97
C GLY A 54 13.51 13.63 -26.37
N SER A 55 12.18 13.60 -26.50
CA SER A 55 11.50 13.72 -27.79
C SER A 55 11.29 15.20 -28.18
N ASP A 56 12.15 15.69 -29.06
CA ASP A 56 12.06 16.88 -29.93
C ASP A 56 11.15 18.05 -29.50
N VAL A 57 11.81 19.18 -29.21
CA VAL A 57 11.30 20.57 -29.26
C VAL A 57 10.69 20.94 -30.63
N ARG A 58 10.67 20.03 -31.62
CA ARG A 58 10.24 20.29 -33.00
C ARG A 58 8.73 20.34 -33.20
N LYS A 59 7.91 19.77 -32.31
CA LYS A 59 6.43 19.75 -32.50
C LYS A 59 5.71 21.06 -32.18
N HIS A 60 6.40 22.12 -31.75
CA HIS A 60 5.80 23.44 -31.53
C HIS A 60 6.12 24.49 -32.61
N ASN A 61 6.96 24.15 -33.60
CA ASN A 61 7.40 25.09 -34.64
C ASN A 61 6.75 24.86 -36.01
N GLU A 62 5.69 24.07 -36.12
CA GLU A 62 4.88 23.98 -37.36
C GLU A 62 3.80 25.08 -37.47
N ALA A 63 3.73 26.01 -36.51
CA ALA A 63 2.77 27.12 -36.51
C ALA A 63 3.40 28.52 -36.72
N ILE A 64 4.68 28.63 -37.06
CA ILE A 64 5.31 29.93 -37.33
C ILE A 64 5.98 29.91 -38.70
N GLY A 65 5.54 30.83 -39.56
CA GLY A 65 5.88 30.96 -40.97
C GLY A 65 7.38 31.06 -41.27
N SER A 66 7.67 30.92 -42.56
CA SER A 66 8.95 30.61 -43.19
C SER A 66 10.13 31.58 -43.04
N ASP A 67 10.07 32.61 -42.19
CA ASP A 67 11.04 33.73 -42.22
C ASP A 67 12.01 33.84 -41.03
N VAL A 68 12.11 32.83 -40.16
CA VAL A 68 13.12 32.79 -39.08
C VAL A 68 13.97 31.52 -39.16
N ARG A 69 14.65 31.32 -40.30
CA ARG A 69 15.46 30.11 -40.55
C ARG A 69 16.97 30.25 -40.38
N LYS A 70 17.50 31.34 -39.82
CA LYS A 70 18.96 31.57 -39.89
C LYS A 70 19.75 31.87 -38.61
N HIS A 71 19.20 31.74 -37.39
CA HIS A 71 20.00 32.06 -36.18
C HIS A 71 19.86 31.13 -34.97
N ASN A 72 19.44 29.88 -35.14
CA ASN A 72 19.39 28.90 -34.02
C ASN A 72 20.06 27.55 -34.38
N GLU A 73 21.24 27.58 -35.00
CA GLU A 73 22.10 26.40 -35.21
C GLU A 73 23.39 26.54 -34.38
N ALA A 74 23.29 26.64 -33.04
CA ALA A 74 24.50 26.59 -32.20
C ALA A 74 24.26 26.26 -30.71
N ILE A 75 23.23 25.48 -30.33
CA ILE A 75 23.23 24.75 -29.04
C ILE A 75 22.54 23.40 -29.28
N GLY A 76 23.22 22.52 -30.00
CA GLY A 76 22.87 21.09 -30.04
C GLY A 76 23.27 20.44 -28.72
N SER A 77 22.41 20.52 -27.71
CA SER A 77 22.50 19.55 -26.62
C SER A 77 21.93 18.23 -27.18
N ASP A 78 22.80 17.24 -27.36
CA ASP A 78 22.42 15.84 -27.58
C ASP A 78 21.64 15.39 -26.34
N VAL A 79 20.34 15.70 -26.29
CA VAL A 79 19.46 15.16 -25.25
C VAL A 79 19.26 13.69 -25.61
N ARG A 80 20.12 12.84 -25.01
CA ARG A 80 19.99 11.39 -25.12
C ARG A 80 18.60 10.98 -24.65
N LYS A 81 17.89 10.30 -25.54
CA LYS A 81 16.58 9.73 -25.23
C LYS A 81 16.75 8.68 -24.14
N HIS A 82 15.96 8.81 -23.07
CA HIS A 82 15.97 7.84 -21.99
C HIS A 82 14.55 7.62 -21.46
N ASN A 83 14.36 6.47 -20.81
CA ASN A 83 13.09 6.12 -20.22
C ASN A 83 13.07 6.55 -18.75
N GLU A 84 11.97 7.16 -18.35
CA GLU A 84 11.64 7.38 -16.95
C GLU A 84 10.38 6.59 -16.58
N ALA A 85 10.31 6.09 -15.34
CA ALA A 85 9.08 5.57 -14.77
C ALA A 85 8.31 6.70 -14.10
N ILE A 86 7.06 6.90 -14.50
CA ILE A 86 6.17 7.95 -13.98
C ILE A 86 5.06 7.42 -13.07
N GLY A 87 4.98 6.10 -12.89
CA GLY A 87 4.01 5.45 -12.03
C GLY A 87 4.05 3.94 -12.13
N MET A 88 3.14 3.29 -11.41
CA MET A 88 3.06 1.84 -11.30
C MET A 88 1.64 1.34 -11.52
N HIS A 89 1.53 0.23 -12.26
CA HIS A 89 0.27 -0.48 -12.50
C HIS A 89 0.24 -1.77 -11.70
N ALA A 90 -0.85 -2.01 -10.97
CA ALA A 90 -1.12 -3.27 -10.31
C ALA A 90 -1.71 -4.31 -11.30
N PRO A 91 -1.62 -5.61 -10.98
CA PRO A 91 -2.17 -6.68 -11.82
C PRO A 91 -3.68 -6.61 -12.04
N ASP A 92 -4.40 -5.87 -11.20
CA ASP A 92 -5.85 -5.68 -11.29
C ASP A 92 -6.27 -4.46 -12.11
N GLY A 93 -5.31 -3.67 -12.61
CA GLY A 93 -5.53 -2.45 -13.39
C GLY A 93 -5.52 -1.15 -12.58
N GLU A 94 -5.23 -1.18 -11.27
CA GLU A 94 -5.01 0.07 -10.53
C GLU A 94 -3.70 0.74 -10.94
N TYR A 95 -3.78 2.04 -11.24
CA TYR A 95 -2.63 2.88 -11.53
C TYR A 95 -2.36 3.84 -10.37
N VAL A 96 -1.09 3.97 -9.99
CA VAL A 96 -0.60 4.94 -8.99
C VAL A 96 0.54 5.74 -9.63
N PRO A 97 0.37 7.05 -9.89
CA PRO A 97 1.46 7.89 -10.37
C PRO A 97 2.50 8.08 -9.28
N PHE A 98 3.77 8.16 -9.67
CA PHE A 98 4.83 8.55 -8.74
C PHE A 98 4.79 10.05 -8.45
N ASN A 99 5.24 10.43 -7.25
CA ASN A 99 5.42 11.84 -6.89
C ASN A 99 6.53 12.51 -7.72
N MET A 100 7.57 11.75 -8.06
CA MET A 100 8.70 12.13 -8.88
C MET A 100 8.99 10.99 -9.85
N SER A 101 9.29 11.32 -11.10
CA SER A 101 9.70 10.30 -12.07
C SER A 101 11.03 9.69 -11.68
N VAL A 102 11.24 8.42 -12.04
CA VAL A 102 12.47 7.67 -11.76
C VAL A 102 13.19 7.42 -13.06
N SER A 103 14.43 7.91 -13.19
CA SER A 103 15.27 7.61 -14.34
C SER A 103 15.62 6.12 -14.36
N LEU A 104 15.44 5.47 -15.52
CA LEU A 104 15.75 4.05 -15.72
C LEU A 104 17.06 3.88 -16.50
N GLU A 105 18.01 4.79 -16.27
CA GLU A 105 19.34 4.73 -16.86
C GLU A 105 20.34 3.99 -15.97
N GLY A 106 21.36 3.41 -16.58
CA GLY A 106 22.44 2.72 -15.87
C GLY A 106 22.10 1.28 -15.48
N PRO A 107 22.73 0.73 -14.43
CA PRO A 107 22.54 -0.65 -14.01
C PRO A 107 21.12 -0.91 -13.49
N VAL A 108 20.54 -2.05 -13.88
CA VAL A 108 19.15 -2.43 -13.54
C VAL A 108 18.90 -2.55 -12.04
N GLU A 109 19.86 -3.08 -11.29
CA GLU A 109 19.76 -3.11 -9.83
C GLU A 109 19.66 -1.71 -9.21
N GLY A 110 20.29 -0.71 -9.81
CA GLY A 110 20.30 0.67 -9.30
C GLY A 110 18.93 1.31 -9.46
N TRP A 111 18.43 1.37 -10.70
CA TRP A 111 17.11 1.98 -10.90
C TRP A 111 15.97 1.15 -10.30
N LEU A 112 16.11 -0.17 -10.11
CA LEU A 112 15.13 -0.97 -9.36
C LEU A 112 15.08 -0.59 -7.87
N GLN A 113 16.23 -0.25 -7.27
CA GLN A 113 16.26 0.32 -5.92
C GLN A 113 15.58 1.70 -5.88
N ASP A 114 15.83 2.54 -6.89
CA ASP A 114 15.20 3.86 -6.98
C ASP A 114 13.68 3.74 -7.17
N VAL A 115 13.21 2.79 -7.98
CA VAL A 115 11.78 2.45 -8.11
C VAL A 115 11.20 1.99 -6.78
N GLU A 116 11.91 1.14 -6.02
CA GLU A 116 11.48 0.71 -4.69
C GLU A 116 11.36 1.88 -3.71
N ALA A 117 12.33 2.79 -3.71
CA ALA A 117 12.33 3.98 -2.87
C ALA A 117 11.19 4.94 -3.27
N ALA A 118 11.05 5.24 -4.56
CA ALA A 118 10.01 6.12 -5.10
C ALA A 118 8.60 5.57 -4.85
N MET A 119 8.41 4.25 -4.97
CA MET A 119 7.15 3.57 -4.61
C MET A 119 6.77 3.86 -3.16
N ARG A 120 7.69 3.62 -2.21
CA ARG A 120 7.42 3.83 -0.78
C ARG A 120 7.17 5.30 -0.46
N GLN A 121 7.99 6.20 -0.99
CA GLN A 121 7.86 7.64 -0.77
C GLN A 121 6.55 8.19 -1.36
N THR A 122 6.17 7.72 -2.55
CA THR A 122 4.90 8.05 -3.18
C THR A 122 3.74 7.61 -2.29
N LEU A 123 3.71 6.35 -1.84
CA LEU A 123 2.62 5.87 -0.99
C LEU A 123 2.57 6.57 0.37
N ALA A 124 3.71 6.88 0.98
CA ALA A 124 3.77 7.68 2.20
C ALA A 124 3.14 9.07 2.01
N THR A 125 3.53 9.78 0.94
CA THR A 125 2.99 11.11 0.61
C THR A 125 1.49 11.05 0.30
N VAL A 126 1.08 10.10 -0.55
CA VAL A 126 -0.33 9.93 -0.96
C VAL A 126 -1.20 9.51 0.23
N SER A 127 -0.64 8.81 1.24
CA SER A 127 -1.39 8.39 2.42
C SER A 127 -1.94 9.56 3.24
N ILE A 128 -1.17 10.66 3.36
CA ILE A 128 -1.58 11.88 4.07
C ILE A 128 -2.80 12.52 3.39
N GLY A 129 -2.74 12.60 2.06
CA GLY A 129 -3.84 13.10 1.25
C GLY A 129 -5.09 12.23 1.36
N CYS A 130 -4.92 10.90 1.32
CA CYS A 130 -6.00 9.92 1.44
C CYS A 130 -6.71 10.04 2.79
N LEU A 131 -5.94 10.14 3.88
CA LEU A 131 -6.44 10.30 5.24
C LEU A 131 -7.25 11.60 5.38
N THR A 132 -6.71 12.71 4.88
CA THR A 132 -7.38 14.02 4.90
C THR A 132 -8.67 14.03 4.08
N ALA A 133 -8.68 13.33 2.95
CA ALA A 133 -9.84 13.26 2.07
C ALA A 133 -11.02 12.49 2.67
N MET A 134 -10.80 11.59 3.64
CA MET A 134 -11.89 10.83 4.30
C MET A 134 -12.93 11.72 4.98
N THR A 135 -12.48 12.82 5.59
CA THR A 135 -13.36 13.75 6.30
C THR A 135 -13.88 14.86 5.40
N LYS A 136 -13.15 15.20 4.32
CA LYS A 136 -13.44 16.36 3.46
C LYS A 136 -14.18 16.02 2.17
N SER A 137 -14.15 14.76 1.72
CA SER A 137 -14.73 14.34 0.43
C SER A 137 -15.95 13.45 0.60
N LYS A 138 -16.84 13.46 -0.40
CA LYS A 138 -17.88 12.43 -0.51
C LYS A 138 -17.24 11.05 -0.67
N ARG A 139 -17.89 10.01 -0.12
CA ARG A 139 -17.30 8.67 0.02
C ARG A 139 -17.01 7.99 -1.32
N ASP A 140 -17.87 8.21 -2.30
CA ASP A 140 -17.73 7.76 -3.69
C ASP A 140 -16.50 8.40 -4.37
N LYS A 141 -16.32 9.72 -4.23
CA LYS A 141 -15.15 10.42 -4.75
C LYS A 141 -13.86 9.96 -4.07
N TRP A 142 -13.92 9.73 -2.75
CA TRP A 142 -12.79 9.19 -2.00
C TRP A 142 -12.40 7.79 -2.50
N LEU A 143 -13.36 6.88 -2.68
CA LEU A 143 -13.09 5.53 -3.20
C LEU A 143 -12.42 5.54 -4.58
N ASN A 144 -12.84 6.45 -5.48
CA ASN A 144 -12.36 6.48 -6.85
C ASN A 144 -10.99 7.16 -7.01
N ASN A 145 -10.68 8.14 -6.16
CA ASN A 145 -9.49 8.98 -6.34
C ASN A 145 -8.24 8.45 -5.63
N TRP A 146 -8.36 7.49 -4.72
CA TRP A 146 -7.24 7.03 -3.89
C TRP A 146 -6.91 5.55 -4.11
N PRO A 147 -5.64 5.15 -3.95
CA PRO A 147 -5.23 3.76 -4.07
C PRO A 147 -5.93 2.88 -3.03
N GLY A 148 -6.40 1.69 -3.40
CA GLY A 148 -7.22 0.90 -2.49
C GLY A 148 -6.48 0.39 -1.24
N GLN A 149 -5.18 0.16 -1.35
CA GLN A 149 -4.32 -0.09 -0.19
C GLN A 149 -4.39 1.06 0.83
N LEU A 150 -4.36 2.31 0.36
CA LEU A 150 -4.38 3.50 1.21
C LEU A 150 -5.79 3.81 1.75
N LEU A 151 -6.84 3.40 1.04
CA LEU A 151 -8.21 3.45 1.56
C LEU A 151 -8.35 2.58 2.82
N ILE A 152 -7.81 1.34 2.76
CA ILE A 152 -7.83 0.40 3.89
C ILE A 152 -7.00 0.95 5.06
N LEU A 153 -5.79 1.44 4.78
CA LEU A 153 -4.93 2.04 5.79
C LEU A 153 -5.63 3.21 6.50
N SER A 154 -6.22 4.13 5.74
CA SER A 154 -6.92 5.29 6.30
C SER A 154 -8.14 4.88 7.12
N GLY A 155 -8.90 3.86 6.67
CA GLY A 155 -10.01 3.28 7.43
C GLY A 155 -9.55 2.70 8.77
N GLN A 156 -8.43 1.96 8.79
CA GLN A 156 -7.86 1.41 10.03
C GLN A 156 -7.36 2.49 11.00
N ILE A 157 -6.74 3.56 10.48
CA ILE A 157 -6.32 4.72 11.29
C ILE A 157 -7.54 5.40 11.90
N ALA A 158 -8.57 5.69 11.09
CA ALA A 158 -9.79 6.33 11.59
C ALA A 158 -10.52 5.46 12.60
N TRP A 159 -10.64 4.15 12.36
CA TRP A 159 -11.23 3.23 13.31
C TRP A 159 -10.48 3.22 14.64
N THR A 160 -9.14 3.14 14.59
CA THR A 160 -8.30 3.16 15.80
C THR A 160 -8.50 4.46 16.59
N ALA A 161 -8.52 5.60 15.89
CA ALA A 161 -8.73 6.91 16.51
C ALA A 161 -10.13 7.06 17.12
N ASP A 162 -11.17 6.69 16.37
CA ASP A 162 -12.56 6.74 16.81
C ASP A 162 -12.81 5.83 18.03
N TYR A 163 -12.25 4.62 18.02
CA TYR A 163 -12.40 3.68 19.14
C TYR A 163 -11.62 4.13 20.38
N THR A 164 -10.38 4.58 20.22
CA THR A 164 -9.58 5.12 21.33
C THR A 164 -10.25 6.32 21.97
N LYS A 165 -10.82 7.21 21.14
CA LYS A 165 -11.60 8.36 21.62
C LYS A 165 -12.83 7.89 22.40
N ALA A 166 -13.60 6.94 21.87
CA ALA A 166 -14.79 6.43 22.54
C ALA A 166 -14.46 5.80 23.91
N LEU A 167 -13.37 5.04 24.02
CA LEU A 167 -12.90 4.52 25.31
C LEU A 167 -12.51 5.65 26.28
N THR A 168 -11.80 6.67 25.80
CA THR A 168 -11.43 7.83 26.61
C THR A 168 -12.67 8.60 27.12
N ASP A 169 -13.69 8.72 26.27
CA ASP A 169 -14.95 9.39 26.62
C ASP A 169 -15.74 8.55 27.65
N VAL A 170 -15.71 7.21 27.55
CA VAL A 170 -16.26 6.30 28.58
C VAL A 170 -15.53 6.47 29.91
N GLU A 171 -14.20 6.50 29.92
CA GLU A 171 -13.40 6.74 31.14
C GLU A 171 -13.72 8.10 31.78
N ARG A 172 -14.12 9.09 30.97
CA ARG A 172 -14.61 10.41 31.43
C ARG A 172 -16.07 10.44 31.86
N GLY A 173 -16.79 9.32 31.75
CA GLY A 173 -18.16 9.15 32.22
C GLY A 173 -19.24 9.08 31.14
N ASP A 174 -18.91 9.22 29.85
CA ASP A 174 -19.88 9.04 28.76
C ASP A 174 -20.13 7.55 28.47
N LYS A 175 -21.14 7.00 29.16
CA LYS A 175 -21.57 5.59 29.01
C LYS A 175 -22.18 5.28 27.63
N HIS A 176 -22.42 6.28 26.77
CA HIS A 176 -23.04 6.10 25.46
C HIS A 176 -22.04 6.16 24.30
N ALA A 177 -20.82 6.66 24.51
CA ALA A 177 -19.80 6.82 23.47
C ALA A 177 -19.57 5.56 22.61
N LEU A 178 -19.38 4.38 23.23
CA LEU A 178 -19.21 3.11 22.50
C LEU A 178 -20.46 2.67 21.73
N LYS A 179 -21.66 2.95 22.27
CA LYS A 179 -22.93 2.63 21.61
C LYS A 179 -23.13 3.50 20.37
N ASP A 180 -22.78 4.78 20.45
CA ASP A 180 -22.89 5.70 19.33
C ASP A 180 -21.82 5.44 18.26
N LEU A 181 -20.60 5.07 18.66
CA LEU A 181 -19.59 4.57 17.75
C LEU A 181 -20.07 3.35 16.97
N LYS A 182 -20.69 2.37 17.66
CA LYS A 182 -21.28 1.19 16.99
C LYS A 182 -22.32 1.59 15.95
N LYS A 183 -23.25 2.50 16.27
CA LYS A 183 -24.26 2.99 15.32
C LYS A 183 -23.61 3.68 14.11
N LYS A 184 -22.58 4.51 14.34
CA LYS A 184 -21.81 5.20 13.28
C LYS A 184 -21.16 4.18 12.34
N GLN A 185 -20.51 3.15 12.89
CA GLN A 185 -19.86 2.09 12.11
C GLN A 185 -20.86 1.31 11.25
N ILE A 186 -22.00 0.90 11.82
CA ILE A 186 -23.06 0.18 11.08
C ILE A 186 -23.64 1.06 9.95
N SER A 187 -23.89 2.35 10.23
CA SER A 187 -24.38 3.29 9.22
C SER A 187 -23.37 3.46 8.07
N MET A 188 -22.08 3.57 8.38
CA MET A 188 -21.02 3.65 7.37
C MET A 188 -20.96 2.38 6.52
N LEU A 189 -20.96 1.19 7.15
CA LEU A 189 -20.95 -0.10 6.44
C LEU A 189 -22.15 -0.25 5.52
N LYS A 190 -23.34 0.19 5.94
CA LYS A 190 -24.54 0.19 5.08
C LYS A 190 -24.32 1.04 3.83
N LYS A 191 -23.77 2.26 3.98
CA LYS A 191 -23.45 3.13 2.83
C LYS A 191 -22.44 2.48 1.88
N LEU A 192 -21.40 1.83 2.42
CA LEU A 192 -20.42 1.10 1.60
C LEU A 192 -21.07 -0.08 0.87
N ALA A 193 -21.93 -0.84 1.54
CA ALA A 193 -22.66 -1.96 0.94
C ALA A 193 -23.63 -1.49 -0.17
N ASP A 194 -24.28 -0.35 0.02
CA ASP A 194 -25.14 0.26 -1.00
C ASP A 194 -24.34 0.72 -2.22
N LEU A 195 -23.13 1.28 -2.02
CA LEU A 195 -22.21 1.63 -3.11
C LEU A 195 -21.81 0.41 -3.97
N VAL A 196 -21.67 -0.79 -3.39
CA VAL A 196 -21.34 -2.01 -4.15
C VAL A 196 -22.40 -2.32 -5.20
N ARG A 197 -23.68 -1.99 -4.93
CA ARG A 197 -24.82 -2.24 -5.83
C ARG A 197 -24.91 -1.24 -6.99
N THR A 198 -24.13 -0.16 -6.94
CA THR A 198 -24.07 0.83 -8.03
C THR A 198 -23.17 0.37 -9.17
N ASN A 199 -23.21 1.09 -10.29
CA ASN A 199 -22.34 0.78 -11.42
C ASN A 199 -20.91 1.26 -11.16
N LEU A 200 -20.06 0.34 -10.70
CA LEU A 200 -18.64 0.57 -10.41
C LEU A 200 -17.73 -0.07 -11.47
N SER A 201 -16.59 0.58 -11.73
CA SER A 201 -15.49 -0.04 -12.48
C SER A 201 -15.01 -1.32 -11.78
N LYS A 202 -14.39 -2.24 -12.55
CA LYS A 202 -13.84 -3.48 -11.97
C LYS A 202 -12.83 -3.21 -10.85
N VAL A 203 -11.99 -2.18 -11.01
CA VAL A 203 -11.00 -1.76 -10.02
C VAL A 203 -11.69 -1.18 -8.78
N SER A 204 -12.60 -0.21 -8.94
CA SER A 204 -13.33 0.40 -7.82
C SER A 204 -14.13 -0.63 -7.02
N ARG A 205 -14.71 -1.63 -7.69
CA ARG A 205 -15.41 -2.73 -7.01
C ARG A 205 -14.45 -3.58 -6.16
N LYS A 206 -13.26 -3.90 -6.67
CA LYS A 206 -12.23 -4.63 -5.88
C LYS A 206 -11.78 -3.83 -4.66
N LYS A 207 -11.51 -2.53 -4.82
CA LYS A 207 -11.19 -1.60 -3.72
C LYS A 207 -12.25 -1.65 -2.63
N LEU A 208 -13.51 -1.51 -3.04
CA LEU A 208 -14.64 -1.43 -2.13
C LEU A 208 -14.86 -2.74 -1.37
N ILE A 209 -14.74 -3.89 -2.04
CA ILE A 209 -14.85 -5.21 -1.39
C ILE A 209 -13.74 -5.36 -0.34
N ALA A 210 -12.48 -5.07 -0.68
CA ALA A 210 -11.36 -5.21 0.24
C ALA A 210 -11.48 -4.26 1.45
N LEU A 211 -11.96 -3.03 1.24
CA LEU A 211 -12.28 -2.09 2.31
C LEU A 211 -13.40 -2.63 3.22
N ILE A 212 -14.52 -3.07 2.64
CA ILE A 212 -15.65 -3.61 3.40
C ILE A 212 -15.22 -4.82 4.24
N THR A 213 -14.40 -5.73 3.70
CA THR A 213 -13.88 -6.88 4.46
C THR A 213 -13.17 -6.45 5.73
N THR A 214 -12.35 -5.40 5.66
CA THR A 214 -11.63 -4.87 6.83
C THR A 214 -12.59 -4.15 7.80
N GLU A 215 -13.52 -3.37 7.28
CA GLU A 215 -14.49 -2.61 8.09
C GLU A 215 -15.51 -3.50 8.82
N VAL A 216 -15.85 -4.67 8.25
CA VAL A 216 -16.69 -5.69 8.91
C VAL A 216 -15.96 -6.25 10.13
N HIS A 217 -14.66 -6.55 10.02
CA HIS A 217 -13.86 -6.96 11.17
C HIS A 217 -13.85 -5.88 12.26
N SER A 218 -13.61 -4.61 11.90
CA SER A 218 -13.69 -3.47 12.84
C SER A 218 -15.02 -3.41 13.60
N ARG A 219 -16.14 -3.64 12.90
CA ARG A 219 -17.49 -3.72 13.50
C ARG A 219 -17.61 -4.90 14.46
N ASP A 220 -17.14 -6.08 14.06
CA ASP A 220 -17.19 -7.29 14.89
C ASP A 220 -16.37 -7.13 16.17
N VAL A 221 -15.22 -6.44 16.10
CA VAL A 221 -14.41 -6.07 17.27
C VAL A 221 -15.19 -5.15 18.21
N ILE A 222 -15.82 -4.09 17.69
CA ILE A 222 -16.67 -3.17 18.48
C ILE A 222 -17.79 -3.94 19.19
N GLU A 223 -18.47 -4.85 18.49
CA GLU A 223 -19.54 -5.66 19.06
C GLU A 223 -19.04 -6.60 20.16
N ARG A 224 -17.89 -7.23 19.96
CA ARG A 224 -17.27 -8.13 20.93
C ARG A 224 -16.85 -7.38 22.19
N MET A 225 -16.19 -6.23 22.04
CA MET A 225 -15.75 -5.42 23.17
C MET A 225 -16.93 -4.85 23.98
N ALA A 226 -18.00 -4.43 23.30
CA ALA A 226 -19.22 -3.99 23.97
C ALA A 226 -19.89 -5.11 24.77
N LYS A 227 -19.88 -6.35 24.26
CA LYS A 227 -20.38 -7.52 25.00
C LYS A 227 -19.54 -7.84 26.24
N ASN A 228 -18.24 -7.59 26.17
CA ASN A 228 -17.31 -7.83 27.27
C ASN A 228 -17.18 -6.64 28.24
N ASN A 229 -17.97 -5.57 28.05
CA ASN A 229 -17.92 -4.34 28.86
C ASN A 229 -16.51 -3.73 28.96
N ILE A 230 -15.77 -3.73 27.85
CA ILE A 230 -14.45 -3.11 27.80
C ILE A 230 -14.61 -1.59 27.81
N ASP A 231 -14.05 -0.93 28.83
CA ASP A 231 -14.22 0.49 29.10
C ASP A 231 -12.91 1.27 29.26
N SER A 232 -11.75 0.62 29.16
CA SER A 232 -10.45 1.27 29.30
C SER A 232 -9.56 1.16 28.07
N VAL A 233 -8.80 2.23 27.80
CA VAL A 233 -7.73 2.25 26.77
C VAL A 233 -6.58 1.29 27.07
N ASN A 234 -6.45 0.85 28.33
CA ASN A 234 -5.43 -0.10 28.76
C ASN A 234 -5.94 -1.55 28.82
N ALA A 235 -7.21 -1.80 28.49
CA ALA A 235 -7.76 -3.15 28.48
C ALA A 235 -7.04 -4.05 27.46
N PHE A 236 -6.68 -5.27 27.88
CA PHE A 236 -5.91 -6.19 27.06
C PHE A 236 -6.61 -6.48 25.72
N GLU A 237 -7.93 -6.63 25.71
CA GLU A 237 -8.74 -6.87 24.51
C GLU A 237 -8.56 -5.77 23.47
N TRP A 238 -8.40 -4.51 23.89
CA TRP A 238 -8.10 -3.39 23.00
C TRP A 238 -6.63 -3.40 22.60
N LEU A 239 -5.72 -3.58 23.57
CA LEU A 239 -4.28 -3.63 23.31
C LEU A 239 -3.89 -4.77 22.36
N SER A 240 -4.63 -5.88 22.38
CA SER A 240 -4.41 -7.08 21.56
C SER A 240 -4.78 -6.88 20.09
N GLN A 241 -5.57 -5.86 19.75
CA GLN A 241 -5.91 -5.55 18.36
C GLN A 241 -4.72 -4.95 17.63
N LEU A 242 -4.65 -5.18 16.32
CA LEU A 242 -3.70 -4.48 15.44
C LEU A 242 -4.22 -3.06 15.20
N ARG A 243 -3.56 -2.07 15.81
CA ARG A 243 -4.02 -0.68 15.88
C ARG A 243 -3.10 0.22 15.06
N PHE A 244 -3.67 1.19 14.38
CA PHE A 244 -2.97 2.06 13.43
C PHE A 244 -3.09 3.51 13.89
N PHE A 245 -1.95 4.16 14.08
CA PHE A 245 -1.88 5.54 14.52
C PHE A 245 -1.16 6.37 13.48
N TRP A 246 -1.65 7.57 13.22
CA TRP A 246 -0.82 8.59 12.58
C TRP A 246 -0.02 9.29 13.67
N ASP A 247 1.28 9.03 13.72
CA ASP A 247 2.18 9.59 14.71
C ASP A 247 2.65 10.97 14.22
N LYS A 248 2.35 12.02 15.00
CA LYS A 248 2.63 13.40 14.57
C LYS A 248 4.11 13.74 14.67
N ASP A 249 4.84 13.10 15.58
CA ASP A 249 6.26 13.39 15.80
C ASP A 249 7.10 12.70 14.72
N GLU A 250 6.69 11.51 14.28
CA GLU A 250 7.35 10.80 13.18
C GLU A 250 6.80 11.15 11.79
N GLU A 251 5.68 11.89 11.72
CA GLU A 251 4.91 12.17 10.50
C GLU A 251 4.63 10.91 9.67
N ASP A 252 4.36 9.80 10.35
CA ASP A 252 4.31 8.45 9.76
C ASP A 252 3.20 7.61 10.39
N CYS A 253 2.76 6.56 9.69
CA CYS A 253 1.84 5.58 10.25
C CYS A 253 2.57 4.54 11.11
N VAL A 254 2.17 4.48 12.38
CA VAL A 254 2.70 3.56 13.38
C VAL A 254 1.64 2.53 13.74
N ILE A 255 2.01 1.26 13.60
CA ILE A 255 1.20 0.10 13.92
C ILE A 255 1.61 -0.40 15.30
N ARG A 256 0.63 -0.60 16.18
CA ARG A 256 0.85 -1.13 17.53
C ARG A 256 -0.05 -2.33 17.78
N GLN A 257 0.52 -3.37 18.36
CA GLN A 257 -0.22 -4.54 18.85
C GLN A 257 0.48 -5.01 20.12
N THR A 258 -0.27 -5.21 21.20
CA THR A 258 0.27 -5.45 22.55
C THR A 258 1.36 -4.43 22.91
N ASN A 259 2.60 -4.87 23.06
CA ASN A 259 3.78 -4.05 23.32
C ASN A 259 4.65 -3.80 22.07
N THR A 260 4.26 -4.35 20.92
CA THR A 260 4.99 -4.21 19.67
C THR A 260 4.68 -2.89 18.96
N ARG A 261 5.66 -2.38 18.22
CA ARG A 261 5.57 -1.14 17.45
C ARG A 261 6.26 -1.33 16.10
N PHE A 262 5.59 -0.97 15.02
CA PHE A 262 6.13 -1.02 13.66
C PHE A 262 5.79 0.27 12.91
N LYS A 263 6.69 0.74 12.06
CA LYS A 263 6.33 1.68 10.99
C LYS A 263 5.61 0.92 9.88
N TYR A 264 4.61 1.54 9.26
CA TYR A 264 3.98 1.00 8.05
C TYR A 264 5.02 0.93 6.93
N GLY A 265 5.09 -0.18 6.20
CA GLY A 265 6.20 -0.43 5.28
C GLY A 265 6.08 0.24 3.91
N TYR A 266 4.88 0.71 3.53
CA TYR A 266 4.59 1.34 2.23
C TYR A 266 5.04 0.53 1.01
N GLU A 267 5.18 -0.80 1.13
CA GLU A 267 5.27 -1.67 -0.04
C GLU A 267 3.95 -1.59 -0.81
N TYR A 268 4.00 -1.38 -2.13
CA TYR A 268 2.78 -1.41 -2.93
C TYR A 268 2.36 -2.87 -3.18
N LEU A 269 1.13 -3.19 -2.79
CA LEU A 269 0.59 -4.55 -2.81
C LEU A 269 -0.67 -4.67 -3.71
N GLY A 270 -0.99 -3.61 -4.46
CA GLY A 270 -2.20 -3.47 -5.27
C GLY A 270 -3.50 -3.65 -4.49
N ASN A 271 -4.63 -3.86 -5.17
CA ASN A 271 -5.90 -4.22 -4.52
C ASN A 271 -6.03 -5.73 -4.36
N SER A 272 -4.98 -6.37 -3.85
CA SER A 272 -5.05 -7.76 -3.48
C SER A 272 -6.09 -7.93 -2.36
N GLY A 273 -6.99 -8.90 -2.51
CA GLY A 273 -8.10 -9.10 -1.56
C GLY A 273 -7.63 -9.27 -0.11
N ARG A 274 -8.48 -8.91 0.84
CA ARG A 274 -8.23 -9.03 2.28
C ARG A 274 -8.82 -10.32 2.82
N LEU A 275 -8.13 -10.92 3.79
CA LEU A 275 -8.63 -12.07 4.52
C LEU A 275 -9.76 -11.62 5.46
N VAL A 276 -10.79 -12.44 5.61
CA VAL A 276 -11.79 -12.22 6.68
C VAL A 276 -11.13 -12.58 8.00
N VAL A 277 -10.85 -11.56 8.82
CA VAL A 277 -10.14 -11.73 10.09
C VAL A 277 -11.10 -12.24 11.17
N THR A 278 -10.77 -13.42 11.70
CA THR A 278 -11.52 -14.08 12.78
C THR A 278 -10.76 -13.98 14.11
N PRO A 279 -11.37 -14.30 15.26
CA PRO A 279 -10.64 -14.36 16.54
C PRO A 279 -9.45 -15.34 16.56
N LEU A 280 -9.44 -16.35 15.67
CA LEU A 280 -8.26 -17.22 15.51
C LEU A 280 -7.15 -16.50 14.73
N THR A 281 -7.51 -15.76 13.67
CA THR A 281 -6.60 -14.92 12.90
C THR A 281 -5.96 -13.83 13.76
N ASP A 282 -6.75 -13.15 14.62
CA ASP A 282 -6.25 -12.13 15.56
C ASP A 282 -5.17 -12.71 16.49
N ARG A 283 -5.39 -13.93 17.01
CA ARG A 283 -4.42 -14.63 17.85
C ARG A 283 -3.15 -14.96 17.09
N CYS A 284 -3.26 -15.41 15.84
CA CYS A 284 -2.09 -15.61 14.98
C CYS A 284 -1.34 -14.29 14.74
N TYR A 285 -2.04 -13.18 14.51
CA TYR A 285 -1.41 -11.87 14.32
C TYR A 285 -0.59 -11.46 15.54
N MET A 286 -1.16 -11.57 16.74
CA MET A 286 -0.43 -11.26 17.98
C MET A 286 0.87 -12.06 18.12
N THR A 287 0.82 -13.37 17.86
CA THR A 287 2.01 -14.23 17.94
C THR A 287 3.05 -13.84 16.89
N LEU A 288 2.61 -13.58 15.65
CA LEU A 288 3.50 -13.22 14.54
C LEU A 288 4.12 -11.84 14.72
N THR A 289 3.36 -10.84 15.16
CA THR A 289 3.90 -9.50 15.45
C THR A 289 4.86 -9.52 16.62
N THR A 290 4.54 -10.28 17.69
CA THR A 290 5.47 -10.45 18.82
C THR A 290 6.77 -11.13 18.38
N ALA A 291 6.69 -12.21 17.60
CA ALA A 291 7.86 -12.88 17.06
C ALA A 291 8.70 -11.94 16.18
N LEU A 292 8.05 -11.19 15.28
CA LEU A 292 8.71 -10.22 14.40
C LEU A 292 9.39 -9.11 15.19
N HIS A 293 8.75 -8.59 16.23
CA HIS A 293 9.32 -7.57 17.12
C HIS A 293 10.58 -8.07 17.84
N LEU A 294 10.64 -9.36 18.18
CA LEU A 294 11.79 -10.00 18.82
C LEU A 294 12.82 -10.54 17.81
N CYS A 295 12.68 -10.23 16.52
CA CYS A 295 13.52 -10.79 15.44
C CYS A 295 13.55 -12.34 15.43
N ARG A 296 12.41 -12.96 15.75
CA ARG A 296 12.22 -14.42 15.73
C ARG A 296 11.22 -14.84 14.65
N GLY A 297 11.32 -16.09 14.22
CA GLY A 297 10.31 -16.71 13.37
C GLY A 297 9.04 -17.07 14.16
N GLY A 298 7.89 -16.98 13.49
CA GLY A 298 6.63 -17.52 13.99
C GLY A 298 6.21 -18.72 13.13
N SER A 299 5.71 -19.78 13.77
CA SER A 299 5.27 -21.01 13.09
C SER A 299 3.78 -21.25 13.35
N PRO A 300 2.86 -20.68 12.54
CA PRO A 300 1.44 -21.03 12.61
C PRO A 300 1.25 -22.52 12.28
N GLN A 301 0.68 -23.29 13.20
CA GLN A 301 0.43 -24.73 13.02
C GLN A 301 -1.06 -25.05 12.96
N GLY A 302 -1.41 -26.06 12.16
CA GLY A 302 -2.78 -26.52 11.96
C GLY A 302 -2.96 -27.35 10.67
N PRO A 303 -4.11 -28.02 10.48
CA PRO A 303 -4.38 -28.85 9.32
C PRO A 303 -4.26 -28.12 7.97
N ALA A 304 -4.14 -28.86 6.87
CA ALA A 304 -4.16 -28.28 5.53
C ALA A 304 -5.48 -27.50 5.29
N GLY A 305 -5.40 -26.37 4.58
CA GLY A 305 -6.58 -25.55 4.26
C GLY A 305 -7.08 -24.61 5.37
N THR A 306 -6.50 -24.60 6.56
CA THR A 306 -6.97 -23.75 7.69
C THR A 306 -6.49 -22.29 7.65
N GLY A 307 -6.07 -21.79 6.48
CA GLY A 307 -5.73 -20.38 6.30
C GLY A 307 -4.38 -19.92 6.89
N LYS A 308 -3.47 -20.84 7.25
CA LYS A 308 -2.13 -20.53 7.79
C LYS A 308 -1.35 -19.54 6.92
N THR A 309 -1.12 -19.91 5.67
CA THR A 309 -0.42 -19.11 4.67
C THR A 309 -1.15 -17.81 4.35
N GLY A 310 -2.49 -17.88 4.25
CA GLY A 310 -3.33 -16.71 4.04
C GLY A 310 -3.22 -15.68 5.16
N THR A 311 -3.10 -16.14 6.41
CA THR A 311 -2.92 -15.31 7.61
C THR A 311 -1.57 -14.58 7.57
N VAL A 312 -0.48 -15.27 7.25
CA VAL A 312 0.84 -14.63 7.13
C VAL A 312 0.85 -13.60 6.00
N LYS A 313 0.25 -13.94 4.84
CA LYS A 313 0.15 -13.01 3.71
C LYS A 313 -0.65 -11.75 4.09
N ASP A 314 -1.81 -11.92 4.72
CA ASP A 314 -2.68 -10.80 5.06
C ASP A 314 -2.07 -9.91 6.16
N LEU A 315 -1.33 -10.48 7.11
CA LEU A 315 -0.54 -9.70 8.08
C LEU A 315 0.54 -8.86 7.37
N GLY A 316 1.28 -9.43 6.41
CA GLY A 316 2.23 -8.67 5.59
C GLY A 316 1.57 -7.47 4.91
N LYS A 317 0.38 -7.68 4.34
CA LYS A 317 -0.41 -6.60 3.75
C LYS A 317 -0.92 -5.57 4.76
N ALA A 318 -1.24 -5.99 5.98
CA ALA A 318 -1.63 -5.09 7.05
C ALA A 318 -0.44 -4.22 7.52
N LEU A 319 0.76 -4.78 7.52
CA LEU A 319 2.00 -4.05 7.84
C LEU A 319 2.56 -3.23 6.66
N GLY A 320 1.99 -3.35 5.46
CA GLY A 320 2.52 -2.73 4.25
C GLY A 320 3.89 -3.29 3.87
N LYS A 321 4.12 -4.59 4.10
CA LYS A 321 5.39 -5.28 3.84
C LYS A 321 5.18 -6.44 2.88
N LEU A 322 6.18 -6.68 2.04
CA LEU A 322 6.24 -7.86 1.19
C LEU A 322 6.31 -9.13 2.06
N ALA A 323 5.39 -10.05 1.83
CA ALA A 323 5.40 -11.38 2.45
C ALA A 323 5.67 -12.42 1.36
N ILE A 324 6.84 -13.04 1.43
CA ILE A 324 7.27 -14.11 0.53
C ILE A 324 6.86 -15.43 1.16
N ILE A 325 6.24 -16.30 0.36
CA ILE A 325 5.58 -17.54 0.77
C ILE A 325 6.18 -18.69 -0.02
#